data_AF-A0A6J4SHA7-F1
#
_entry.id   AF-A0A6J4SHA7-F1
#
_cell.length_a   1.000
_cell.length_b   1.000
_cell.length_c   1.000
_cell.angle_alpha   90.00
_cell.angle_beta   90.00
_cell.angle_gamma   90.00
#
_symmetry.space_group_name_H-M   'P 1'
#
loop_
_entity.id
_entity.type
_entity.pdbx_description
1 polymer ?
#
loop_
_entity_poly.entity_id
_entity_poly.type
_entity_poly.pdbx_seq_one_letter_code
_entity_poly.pdbx_strand_id
1 'polypeptide(L)' 'MIERYGDLGDGTFVSARQENLETIHQHNVVAERFGLLGELRAEVASGT' A
#
# COMPACT_ATOMS: atom_id res chain seq x y z
N MET A 1 2.40 -2.89 -7.54
CA MET A 1 1.16 -2.11 -7.27
C MET A 1 1.29 -0.69 -7.81
N ILE A 2 2.30 0.06 -7.37
CA ILE A 2 2.52 1.47 -7.76
C ILE A 2 2.79 1.64 -9.27
N GLU A 3 3.55 0.74 -9.88
CA GLU A 3 3.91 0.80 -11.32
C GLU A 3 2.70 0.71 -12.26
N ARG A 4 1.61 0.07 -11.81
CA ARG A 4 0.37 -0.06 -12.60
C ARG A 4 -0.38 1.27 -12.73
N TYR A 5 -0.10 2.22 -11.85
CA TYR A 5 -0.71 3.55 -11.81
C TYR A 5 0.32 4.63 -12.18
N GLY A 6 1.22 4.28 -13.10
CA GLY A 6 2.34 5.11 -13.53
C GLY A 6 1.92 6.48 -14.06
N ASP A 7 0.73 6.57 -14.63
CA ASP A 7 0.07 7.73 -15.25
C ASP A 7 -0.53 8.71 -14.24
N LEU A 8 -0.76 8.28 -12.99
CA LEU A 8 -1.28 9.15 -11.94
C LEU A 8 -0.17 10.04 -11.36
N GLY A 9 -0.52 11.29 -11.07
CA GLY A 9 0.41 12.28 -10.55
C GLY A 9 0.81 12.04 -9.09
N ASP A 10 1.91 12.67 -8.66
CA ASP A 10 2.46 12.47 -7.31
C ASP A 10 1.51 12.87 -6.18
N GLY A 11 0.64 13.85 -6.42
CA GLY A 11 -0.38 14.29 -5.46
C GLY A 11 -1.60 13.38 -5.36
N THR A 12 -1.65 12.27 -6.10
CA THR A 12 -2.74 11.30 -6.01
C THR A 12 -2.70 10.59 -4.66
N PHE A 13 -3.80 10.68 -3.91
CA PHE A 13 -3.98 9.91 -2.68
C PHE A 13 -4.22 8.43 -3.01
N VAL A 14 -3.52 7.54 -2.30
CA VAL A 14 -3.68 6.09 -2.40
C VAL A 14 -3.91 5.51 -1.01
N SER A 15 -4.79 4.51 -0.94
CA SER A 15 -5.02 3.68 0.25
C SER A 15 -5.02 2.21 -0.15
N ALA A 16 -4.34 1.39 0.64
CA ALA A 16 -4.24 -0.04 0.48
C ALA A 16 -4.51 -0.72 1.83
N ARG A 17 -5.32 -1.78 1.80
CA ARG A 17 -5.64 -2.62 2.96
C ARG A 17 -5.48 -4.08 2.56
N GLN A 18 -4.77 -4.83 3.40
CA GLN A 18 -4.63 -6.26 3.29
C GLN A 18 -5.19 -6.91 4.55
N GLU A 19 -5.95 -7.97 4.36
CA GLU A 19 -6.45 -8.82 5.44
C GLU A 19 -5.91 -10.24 5.23
N ASN A 20 -5.18 -10.73 6.23
CA ASN A 20 -4.70 -12.10 6.28
C ASN A 20 -5.74 -12.95 6.99
N LEU A 21 -6.40 -13.80 6.20
CA LEU A 21 -7.31 -14.81 6.71
C LEU A 21 -6.47 -15.90 7.37
N GLU A 22 -6.60 -16.05 8.68
CA GLU A 22 -5.94 -17.14 9.38
C GLU A 22 -6.84 -18.36 9.46
N THR A 23 -6.30 -19.51 9.07
CA THR A 23 -7.05 -20.77 9.04
C THR A 23 -7.08 -21.51 10.37
N ILE A 24 -6.30 -21.06 11.38
CA ILE A 24 -6.13 -21.74 12.67
C ILE A 24 -6.49 -20.90 13.91
N HIS A 25 -6.58 -19.57 13.82
CA HIS A 25 -7.13 -18.75 14.89
C HIS A 25 -8.33 -17.93 14.39
N GLN A 26 -9.26 -17.61 15.30
CA GLN A 26 -10.46 -16.83 14.99
C GLN A 26 -10.20 -15.32 14.92
N HIS A 27 -9.04 -14.89 14.45
CA HIS A 27 -8.74 -13.49 14.22
C HIS A 27 -7.95 -13.31 12.92
N ASN A 28 -8.36 -12.33 12.13
CA ASN A 28 -7.63 -11.93 10.93
C ASN A 28 -6.63 -10.85 11.31
N VAL A 29 -5.46 -10.87 10.66
CA VAL A 29 -4.48 -9.78 10.79
C VAL A 29 -4.72 -8.80 9.66
N VAL A 30 -4.73 -7.52 9.99
CA VAL A 30 -4.95 -6.43 9.03
C VAL A 30 -3.71 -5.57 8.95
N ALA A 31 -3.32 -5.23 7.72
CA ALA A 31 -2.31 -4.21 7.45
C ALA A 31 -2.90 -3.13 6.54
N GLU A 32 -2.65 -1.86 6.87
CA GLU A 32 -3.14 -0.70 6.14
C GLU A 32 -1.97 0.25 5.83
N ARG A 33 -1.97 0.81 4.62
CA ARG A 33 -1.05 1.86 4.19
C ARG A 33 -1.78 2.89 3.34
N PHE A 34 -1.55 4.16 3.62
CA PHE A 34 -2.06 5.27 2.82
C PHE A 34 -1.01 6.37 2.70
N GLY A 35 -1.11 7.19 1.66
CA GLY A 35 -0.19 8.30 1.41
C GLY A 35 -0.37 8.87 0.02
N LEU A 36 0.47 9.84 -0.33
CA LEU A 36 0.54 10.34 -1.70
C LEU A 36 1.35 9.36 -2.56
N LEU A 37 0.95 9.23 -3.82
CA LEU A 37 1.60 8.31 -4.76
C LEU A 37 3.09 8.63 -4.94
N GLY A 38 3.47 9.90 -4.92
CA GLY A 38 4.87 10.33 -4.98
C GLY A 38 5.69 9.89 -3.75
N GLU A 39 5.10 9.95 -2.56
CA GLU A 39 5.74 9.51 -1.31
C GLU A 39 5.98 8.00 -1.34
N LEU A 40 4.97 7.23 -1.77
CA LEU A 40 5.07 5.78 -1.87
C LEU A 40 6.07 5.34 -2.95
N ARG A 41 6.19 6.07 -4.07
CA ARG A 41 7.24 5.83 -5.08
C ARG A 41 8.63 6.05 -4.51
N ALA A 42 8.82 7.11 -3.73
CA ALA A 42 10.10 7.42 -3.09
C ALA A 42 10.47 6.36 -2.04
N GLU A 43 9.51 5.92 -1.24
CA GLU A 43 9.65 4.84 -0.25
C GLU A 43 10.19 3.56 -0.92
N VAL A 44 9.50 3.09 -1.97
CA VAL A 44 9.90 1.90 -2.73
C VAL A 44 11.27 2.05 -3.39
N ALA A 45 11.58 3.22 -3.93
CA ALA A 45 12.88 3.48 -4.56
C ALA A 45 14.02 3.52 -3.53
N SER A 46 13.75 3.97 -2.31
CA SER A 46 14.73 4.08 -1.22
C SER A 46 14.87 2.80 -0.39
N GLY A 47 13.85 1.94 -0.37
CA GLY A 47 13.79 0.76 0.48
C GLY A 47 13.50 1.04 1.96
N THR A 48 13.03 2.25 2.28
CA THR A 48 12.64 2.75 3.61
C THR A 48 11.23 3.25 3.51
#